data_AF-A0A5E4CE25-F1
#
_entry.id   AF-A0A5E4CE25-F1
#
_cell.length_a   1.000
_cell.length_b   1.000
_cell.length_c   1.000
_cell.angle_alpha   90.00
_cell.angle_beta   90.00
_cell.angle_gamma   90.00
#
_symmetry.space_group_name_H-M   'P 1'
#
loop_
_entity.id
_entity.type
_entity.pdbx_description
1 polymer ?
#
loop_
_entity_poly.entity_id
_entity_poly.type
_entity_poly.pdbx_seq_one_letter_code
_entity_poly.pdbx_strand_id
1 'polypeptide(L)'
;MHLPLYRPYIVSVQTHGLFHLLLKAHHDFGYFYGSSYVAAPDGSRTPGLSRSQDGLLVAELNLNLCQQMSDVWNFKMTGRYEMYARELAEAVKPDYVPTIVKE
;
A
#
# COMPACT_ATOMS: atom_id res chain seq x y z
N MET A 1 -22.91 3.20 -10.15
CA MET A 1 -21.89 4.22 -9.78
C MET A 1 -20.51 3.63 -10.03
N HIS A 2 -19.86 4.03 -11.12
CA HIS A 2 -18.49 3.64 -11.45
C HIS A 2 -17.54 4.60 -10.73
N LEU A 3 -16.98 4.18 -9.59
CA LEU A 3 -15.86 4.91 -8.98
C LEU A 3 -14.61 4.66 -9.83
N PRO A 4 -14.02 5.70 -10.46
CA PRO A 4 -12.83 5.52 -11.27
C PRO A 4 -11.63 5.35 -10.32
N LEU A 5 -11.32 4.13 -9.89
CA LEU A 5 -10.01 3.90 -9.28
C LEU A 5 -8.94 3.92 -10.38
N TYR A 6 -8.25 5.04 -10.52
CA TYR A 6 -7.00 5.13 -11.25
C TYR A 6 -5.87 4.48 -10.44
N ARG A 7 -4.72 4.16 -11.06
CA ARG A 7 -3.49 3.92 -10.29
C ARG A 7 -3.17 5.21 -9.52
N PRO A 8 -3.32 5.23 -8.19
CA PRO A 8 -3.16 6.46 -7.43
C PRO A 8 -1.70 6.67 -7.05
N TYR A 9 -1.37 7.90 -6.67
CA TYR A 9 -0.18 8.14 -5.88
C TYR A 9 -0.32 7.46 -4.51
N ILE A 10 0.78 6.91 -3.98
CA ILE A 10 0.84 6.32 -2.65
C ILE A 10 1.73 7.19 -1.78
N VAL A 11 1.20 7.67 -0.66
CA VAL A 11 1.95 8.41 0.35
C VAL A 11 2.11 7.50 1.57
N SER A 12 3.34 7.09 1.86
CA SER A 12 3.67 6.28 3.03
C SER A 12 4.36 7.17 4.06
N VAL A 13 3.72 7.34 5.21
CA VAL A 13 4.28 8.08 6.35
C VAL A 13 4.49 7.10 7.50
N GLN A 14 5.72 7.04 7.99
CA GLN A 14 6.16 6.18 9.07
C GLN A 14 6.79 7.02 10.18
N THR A 15 6.56 6.60 11.42
CA THR A 15 7.26 7.13 12.59
C THR A 15 8.72 6.70 12.57
N HIS A 16 9.57 7.41 13.32
CA HIS A 16 10.95 6.99 13.57
C HIS A 16 11.31 7.09 15.04
N GLY A 17 12.44 6.49 15.40
CA GLY A 17 13.00 6.57 16.73
C GLY A 17 12.42 5.54 17.71
N LEU A 18 12.88 5.62 18.95
CA LEU A 18 12.52 4.71 20.02
C LEU A 18 11.26 5.23 20.72
N PHE A 19 10.18 4.48 20.66
CA PHE A 19 9.01 4.75 21.51
C PHE A 19 9.12 3.92 22.79
N HIS A 20 8.77 4.53 23.91
CA HIS A 20 8.68 3.85 25.21
C HIS A 20 7.21 3.64 25.57
N LEU A 21 6.87 2.42 25.98
CA LEU A 21 5.59 2.12 26.63
C LEU A 21 5.75 2.14 28.16
N LEU A 22 4.69 2.56 28.86
CA LEU A 22 4.56 2.52 30.33
C LEU A 22 4.33 1.09 30.87
N LEU A 23 5.00 0.06 30.33
CA LEU A 23 4.91 -1.31 30.85
C LEU A 23 6.22 -1.73 31.50
N LYS A 24 6.09 -2.26 32.72
CA LYS A 24 7.11 -2.33 33.78
C LYS A 24 8.31 -3.27 33.53
N ALA A 25 8.37 -3.98 32.40
CA ALA A 25 9.33 -5.08 32.18
C ALA A 25 10.19 -4.96 30.91
N HIS A 26 9.82 -4.12 29.94
CA HIS A 26 10.69 -3.75 28.81
C HIS A 26 10.35 -2.33 28.39
N HIS A 27 11.34 -1.44 28.46
CA HIS A 27 11.13 -0.01 28.24
C HIS A 27 11.08 0.36 26.75
N ASP A 28 11.56 -0.52 25.86
CA ASP A 28 11.59 -0.26 24.42
C ASP A 28 10.40 -0.92 23.71
N PHE A 29 9.49 -0.11 23.17
CA PHE A 29 8.37 -0.59 22.33
C PHE A 29 8.85 -1.05 20.95
N GLY A 30 10.05 -0.65 20.55
CA GLY A 30 10.66 -0.93 19.26
C GLY A 30 11.27 0.32 18.64
N TYR A 31 12.21 0.11 17.73
CA TYR A 31 12.82 1.19 16.95
C TYR A 31 12.09 1.35 15.62
N PHE A 32 11.46 2.51 15.44
CA PHE A 32 10.77 2.84 14.20
C PHE A 32 11.75 3.44 13.18
N TYR A 33 11.57 3.11 11.90
CA TYR A 33 12.58 3.34 10.87
C TYR A 33 12.28 4.49 9.90
N GLY A 34 11.26 5.31 10.15
CA GLY A 34 10.92 6.45 9.30
C GLY A 34 10.82 6.02 7.84
N SER A 35 11.65 6.63 6.98
CA SER A 35 11.70 6.28 5.54
C SER A 35 10.42 6.61 4.78
N SER A 36 9.67 7.60 5.25
CA SER A 36 8.46 8.12 4.58
C SER A 36 8.76 8.56 3.15
N TYR A 37 7.85 8.28 2.21
CA TYR A 37 8.05 8.54 0.77
C TYR A 37 6.73 8.68 0.01
N VAL A 38 6.82 9.17 -1.23
CA VAL A 38 5.71 9.20 -2.20
C VAL A 38 6.06 8.32 -3.41
N ALA A 39 5.13 7.47 -3.85
CA ALA A 39 5.23 6.70 -5.08
C ALA A 39 4.17 7.13 -6.10
N ALA A 40 4.55 7.15 -7.36
CA ALA A 40 3.74 7.62 -8.47
C ALA A 40 3.13 6.47 -9.29
N PRO A 41 2.07 6.74 -10.08
CA PRO A 41 1.35 5.73 -10.87
C PRO A 41 2.21 4.96 -11.90
N ASP A 42 3.28 5.60 -12.36
CA ASP A 42 4.25 5.09 -13.32
C ASP A 42 5.29 4.15 -12.71
N GLY A 43 5.24 3.93 -11.39
CA GLY A 43 6.18 3.09 -10.64
C GLY A 43 7.41 3.83 -10.14
N SER A 44 7.58 5.11 -10.46
CA SER A 44 8.62 5.95 -9.87
C SER A 44 8.29 6.29 -8.41
N ARG A 45 9.31 6.68 -7.63
CA ARG A 45 9.15 7.08 -6.23
C ARG A 45 10.20 8.07 -5.79
N THR A 46 9.88 8.85 -4.76
CA THR A 46 10.86 9.69 -4.07
C THR A 46 11.83 8.83 -3.25
N PRO A 47 13.03 9.35 -2.97
CA PRO A 47 13.84 8.85 -1.86
C PRO A 47 13.04 8.86 -0.56
N GLY A 48 13.36 7.93 0.35
CA GLY A 48 12.79 7.92 1.69
C GLY A 48 13.38 9.03 2.56
N LEU A 49 12.58 9.58 3.47
CA LEU A 49 13.06 10.45 4.54
C LEU A 49 14.00 9.71 5.51
N SER A 50 14.64 10.47 6.39
CA SER A 50 15.55 9.92 7.40
C SER A 50 14.91 8.79 8.22
N ARG A 51 15.75 7.86 8.67
CA ARG A 51 15.34 6.75 9.55
C ARG A 51 15.32 7.12 11.03
N SER A 52 15.89 8.26 11.38
CA SER A 52 16.18 8.63 12.77
C SER A 52 15.92 10.10 13.09
N GLN A 53 15.65 10.94 12.09
CA GLN A 53 15.43 12.38 12.25
C GLN A 53 14.06 12.78 11.74
N ASP A 54 13.48 13.77 12.40
CA ASP A 54 12.25 14.41 11.93
C ASP A 54 12.48 15.00 10.54
N GLY A 55 11.47 14.90 9.67
CA GLY A 55 11.57 15.37 8.30
C GLY A 55 10.22 15.72 7.70
N LEU A 56 10.24 16.66 6.77
CA LEU A 56 9.09 17.07 5.97
C LEU A 56 9.39 16.78 4.50
N LEU A 57 8.54 15.96 3.86
CA LEU A 57 8.61 15.68 2.43
C LEU A 57 7.51 16.46 1.72
N VAL A 58 7.89 17.41 0.86
CA VAL A 58 6.98 18.13 -0.03
C VAL A 58 7.15 17.58 -1.44
N ALA A 59 6.05 17.12 -2.05
CA ALA A 59 6.05 16.57 -3.41
C ALA A 59 4.92 17.20 -4.22
N GLU A 60 5.25 17.68 -5.42
CA GLU A 60 4.27 18.16 -6.39
C GLU A 60 3.74 16.97 -7.21
N LEU A 61 2.42 16.81 -7.26
CA LEU A 61 1.76 15.67 -7.89
C LEU A 61 0.92 16.13 -9.07
N ASN A 62 1.19 15.58 -10.26
CA ASN A 62 0.35 15.79 -11.42
C ASN A 62 -0.71 14.68 -11.53
N LEU A 63 -1.95 14.99 -11.15
CA LEU A 63 -3.05 14.01 -11.16
C LEU A 63 -3.40 13.48 -12.56
N ASN A 64 -2.99 14.17 -13.64
CA ASN A 64 -3.19 13.69 -15.00
C ASN A 64 -2.30 12.47 -15.31
N LEU A 65 -1.21 12.26 -14.56
CA LEU A 65 -0.35 11.08 -14.72
C LEU A 65 -1.10 9.78 -14.44
N CYS A 66 -2.11 9.82 -13.56
CA CYS A 66 -2.98 8.68 -13.28
C CYS A 66 -3.78 8.24 -14.52
N GLN A 67 -4.24 9.19 -15.33
CA GLN A 67 -4.98 8.92 -16.57
C GLN A 67 -4.03 8.39 -17.64
N GLN A 68 -2.90 9.07 -17.85
CA GLN A 68 -1.87 8.65 -18.80
C GLN A 68 -1.41 7.20 -18.57
N MET A 69 -1.18 6.82 -17.31
CA MET A 69 -0.77 5.46 -16.97
C MET A 69 -1.91 4.44 -17.13
N SER A 70 -3.17 4.86 -17.03
CA SER A 70 -4.32 3.99 -17.26
C SER A 70 -4.53 3.71 -18.76
N ASP A 71 -4.16 4.63 -19.63
CA ASP A 71 -4.19 4.43 -21.09
C ASP A 71 -3.14 3.41 -21.54
N VAL A 72 -1.95 3.43 -20.92
CA VAL A 72 -0.86 2.48 -21.20
C VAL A 72 -1.13 1.12 -20.55
N TRP A 73 -1.46 1.12 -19.26
CA TRP A 73 -1.65 -0.10 -18.46
C TRP A 73 -2.98 -0.06 -17.71
N ASN A 74 -4.02 -0.53 -18.40
CA ASN A 74 -5.37 -0.58 -17.85
C ASN A 74 -5.61 -1.85 -17.00
N PHE A 75 -4.88 -2.00 -15.88
CA PHE A 75 -5.05 -3.13 -14.93
C PHE A 75 -6.47 -3.27 -14.38
N LYS A 76 -7.23 -2.18 -14.46
CA LYS A 76 -8.65 -2.10 -14.14
C LYS A 76 -9.49 -2.95 -15.06
N MET A 77 -9.34 -2.76 -16.36
CA MET A 77 -10.08 -3.51 -17.37
C MET A 77 -9.76 -5.00 -17.31
N THR A 78 -8.50 -5.36 -17.03
CA THR A 78 -8.04 -6.76 -16.96
C THR A 78 -8.05 -7.35 -15.54
N GLY A 79 -8.57 -6.60 -14.55
CA GLY A 79 -8.50 -6.96 -13.13
C GLY A 79 -9.45 -8.07 -12.68
N ARG A 80 -10.43 -8.46 -13.52
CA ARG A 80 -11.40 -9.55 -13.26
C ARG A 80 -12.05 -9.47 -11.86
N TYR A 81 -12.40 -8.26 -11.42
CA TYR A 81 -12.82 -8.02 -10.04
C TYR A 81 -14.04 -8.84 -9.60
N GLU A 82 -14.97 -9.13 -10.50
CA GLU A 82 -16.13 -9.97 -10.19
C GLU A 82 -15.75 -11.41 -9.82
N MET A 83 -14.79 -12.00 -10.55
CA MET A 83 -14.27 -13.33 -10.27
C MET A 83 -13.63 -13.36 -8.87
N TYR A 84 -12.72 -12.41 -8.58
CA TYR A 84 -12.05 -12.33 -7.28
C TYR A 84 -13.02 -12.03 -6.13
N ALA A 85 -14.06 -11.22 -6.35
CA ALA A 85 -15.08 -10.98 -5.33
C ALA A 85 -15.79 -12.28 -4.93
N ARG A 86 -16.12 -13.13 -5.91
CA ARG A 86 -16.72 -14.45 -5.66
C ARG A 86 -15.75 -15.40 -4.97
N GLU A 87 -14.50 -15.47 -5.43
CA GLU A 87 -13.48 -16.34 -4.83
C GLU A 87 -13.17 -15.96 -3.39
N LEU A 88 -13.04 -14.66 -3.10
CA LEU A 88 -12.84 -14.17 -1.72
C LEU A 88 -14.06 -14.45 -0.84
N ALA A 89 -15.28 -14.29 -1.37
CA ALA A 89 -16.50 -14.61 -0.63
C ALA A 89 -16.63 -16.11 -0.33
N GLU A 90 -16.15 -16.98 -1.22
CA GLU A 90 -16.10 -18.43 -0.98
C GLU A 90 -15.03 -18.79 0.05
N ALA A 91 -13.84 -18.20 -0.06
CA ALA A 91 -12.69 -18.50 0.78
C ALA A 91 -12.88 -18.16 2.26
N VAL A 92 -13.80 -17.24 2.60
CA VAL A 92 -14.09 -16.87 3.99
C VAL A 92 -15.14 -17.76 4.66
N LYS A 93 -15.75 -18.71 3.94
CA LYS A 93 -16.76 -19.60 4.52
C LYS A 93 -16.12 -20.62 5.48
N PRO A 94 -16.80 -21.00 6.58
CA PRO A 94 -16.25 -21.96 7.55
C PRO A 94 -15.96 -23.36 6.97
N ASP A 95 -16.68 -23.74 5.92
CA ASP A 95 -16.61 -25.05 5.24
C ASP A 95 -15.80 -25.01 3.94
N TYR A 96 -15.05 -23.93 3.70
CA TYR A 96 -14.25 -23.77 2.49
C TYR A 96 -13.19 -24.87 2.37
N VAL A 97 -13.17 -25.56 1.22
CA VAL A 97 -12.12 -26.51 0.84
C VAL A 97 -11.21 -25.85 -0.21
N PRO A 98 -9.94 -25.58 0.11
CA PRO A 98 -9.02 -24.93 -0.84
C PRO A 98 -8.80 -25.74 -2.10
N THR A 99 -8.68 -25.06 -3.24
CA THR A 99 -8.35 -25.66 -4.54
C THR A 99 -6.88 -26.11 -4.58
N ILE A 100 -6.61 -27.34 -4.11
CA ILE A 100 -5.28 -27.95 -4.09
C ILE A 100 -5.28 -29.16 -5.03
N VAL A 101 -4.41 -29.17 -6.05
CA VAL A 101 -4.20 -30.31 -6.94
C VAL A 101 -2.99 -31.11 -6.45
N LYS A 102 -3.13 -32.44 -6.36
CA LYS A 102 -2.05 -33.38 -5.99
C LYS A 102 -1.69 -34.25 -7.21
N GLU A 103 -0.46 -34.80 -7.19
CA GLU A 103 0.10 -35.70 -8.20
C GLU A 103 -0.64 -37.04 -8.29
#